data_AF-A0A444URU0-F1
#
_entry.id   AF-A0A444URU0-F1
#
_cell.length_a   1.000
_cell.length_b   1.000
_cell.length_c   1.000
_cell.angle_alpha   90.00
_cell.angle_beta   90.00
_cell.angle_gamma   90.00
#
_symmetry.space_group_name_H-M   'P 1'
#
loop_
_entity.id
_entity.type
_entity.pdbx_description
1 polymer ?
#
loop_
_entity_poly.entity_id
_entity_poly.type
_entity_poly.pdbx_seq_one_letter_code
_entity_poly.pdbx_strand_id
1 'polypeptide(L)'
;MFQPPKFKNGCGNGLQFPRQYQEVHTNPDHDCFLLRVTTLNFIFTPVVMGMTLTLLTVNVSTDMRHHRVRLLFQDSPMVKGRRPRNEQGVQIVLDPVHSVRLLDWWHPQYPFSNRT
;
A
#
# COMPACT_ATOMS: atom_id res chain seq x y z
N MET A 1 50.47 -34.63 38.10
CA MET A 1 49.61 -33.43 38.12
C MET A 1 49.56 -32.89 36.69
N PHE A 2 48.53 -33.25 35.91
CA PHE A 2 48.39 -32.82 34.52
C PHE A 2 47.57 -31.52 34.49
N GLN A 3 48.14 -30.43 33.97
CA GLN A 3 47.35 -29.24 33.64
C GLN A 3 46.68 -29.46 32.27
N PRO A 4 45.37 -29.21 32.13
CA PRO A 4 44.72 -29.27 30.84
C PRO A 4 45.18 -28.10 29.95
N PRO A 5 45.36 -28.30 28.64
CA PRO A 5 45.68 -27.21 27.73
C PRO A 5 44.51 -26.22 27.70
N LYS A 6 44.81 -24.94 27.89
CA LYS A 6 43.83 -23.86 27.70
C LYS A 6 43.46 -23.84 26.22
N PHE A 7 42.31 -24.41 25.88
CA PHE A 7 41.68 -24.21 24.58
C PHE A 7 41.37 -22.72 24.44
N LYS A 8 42.23 -22.02 23.72
CA LYS A 8 41.98 -20.65 23.28
C LYS A 8 40.92 -20.77 22.20
N ASN A 9 39.65 -20.72 22.59
CA ASN A 9 38.53 -20.69 21.65
C ASN A 9 38.80 -19.53 20.70
N GLY A 10 39.09 -19.86 19.44
CA GLY A 10 39.38 -18.90 18.38
C GLY A 10 38.13 -18.11 18.00
N CYS A 11 37.56 -17.35 18.94
CA CYS A 11 36.59 -16.31 18.64
C CYS A 11 37.38 -15.02 18.39
N GLY A 12 38.26 -15.07 17.36
CA GLY A 12 39.07 -13.92 16.93
C GLY A 12 38.28 -12.89 16.12
N ASN A 13 37.04 -13.21 15.79
CA ASN A 13 36.15 -12.29 15.10
C ASN A 13 35.16 -11.78 16.14
N GLY A 14 35.57 -10.78 16.92
CA GLY A 14 34.59 -9.96 17.65
C GLY A 14 33.50 -9.54 16.66
N LEU A 15 32.24 -9.58 17.10
CA LEU A 15 31.11 -9.13 16.28
C LEU A 15 31.44 -7.72 15.78
N GLN A 16 31.80 -7.61 14.50
CA GLN A 16 32.07 -6.32 13.91
C GLN A 16 30.74 -5.62 13.71
N PHE A 17 30.60 -4.41 14.25
CA PHE A 17 29.47 -3.58 13.92
C PHE A 17 29.42 -3.42 12.39
N PRO A 18 28.28 -3.73 11.75
CA PRO A 18 28.11 -3.48 10.33
C PRO A 18 28.47 -2.03 10.04
N ARG A 19 29.44 -1.81 9.16
CA ARG A 19 29.86 -0.45 8.76
C ARG A 19 28.71 0.32 8.12
N GLN A 20 27.79 -0.39 7.49
CA GLN A 20 26.57 0.13 6.89
C GLN A 20 25.53 -0.98 6.83
N TYR A 21 24.30 -0.67 7.24
CA TYR A 21 23.18 -1.59 7.09
C TYR A 21 22.54 -1.35 5.73
N GLN A 22 23.08 -1.97 4.68
CA GLN A 22 22.57 -1.81 3.31
C GLN A 22 21.08 -2.18 3.23
N GLU A 23 20.66 -3.19 3.99
CA GLU A 23 19.29 -3.67 4.03
C GLU A 23 18.33 -2.76 4.81
N VAL A 24 18.82 -1.90 5.71
CA VAL A 24 17.96 -0.99 6.50
C VAL A 24 17.40 0.14 5.63
N HIS A 25 18.05 0.44 4.51
CA HIS A 25 17.60 1.45 3.56
C HIS A 25 16.85 0.85 2.36
N THR A 26 16.76 -0.48 2.26
CA THR A 26 16.04 -1.13 1.17
C THR A 26 14.54 -1.04 1.42
N ASN A 27 13.85 -0.27 0.58
CA ASN A 27 12.39 -0.15 0.56
C ASN A 27 11.86 -0.83 -0.71
N PRO A 28 11.47 -2.12 -0.65
CA PRO A 28 10.94 -2.81 -1.82
C PRO A 28 9.63 -2.16 -2.34
N ASP A 29 8.94 -1.44 -1.46
CA ASP A 29 7.68 -0.74 -1.74
C ASP A 29 7.91 0.73 -2.09
N HIS A 30 9.11 1.16 -2.48
CA HIS A 30 9.43 2.58 -2.74
C HIS A 30 8.43 3.27 -3.68
N ASP A 31 7.95 2.54 -4.71
CA ASP A 31 6.99 3.05 -5.69
C ASP A 31 5.53 2.66 -5.36
N CYS A 32 5.27 2.25 -4.13
CA CYS A 32 3.92 2.00 -3.63
C CYS A 32 3.32 3.26 -3.03
N PHE A 33 2.06 3.51 -3.37
CA PHE A 33 1.32 4.68 -2.95
C PHE A 33 -0.04 4.30 -2.37
N LEU A 34 -0.54 5.15 -1.50
CA LEU A 34 -1.85 5.06 -0.90
C LEU A 34 -2.79 6.04 -1.59
N LEU A 35 -3.88 5.51 -2.13
CA LEU A 35 -4.99 6.31 -2.61
C LEU A 35 -5.92 6.63 -1.44
N ARG A 36 -6.00 7.90 -1.04
CA ARG A 36 -6.94 8.38 -0.02
C ARG A 36 -8.09 9.14 -0.68
N VAL A 37 -9.31 8.65 -0.48
CA VAL A 37 -10.55 9.35 -0.87
C VAL A 37 -11.33 9.69 0.40
N THR A 38 -11.62 10.97 0.58
CA THR A 38 -12.42 11.48 1.71
C THR A 38 -13.79 11.85 1.20
N THR A 39 -14.83 11.22 1.74
CA THR A 39 -16.24 11.49 1.42
C THR A 39 -16.89 12.35 2.49
N LEU A 40 -17.99 13.04 2.15
CA LEU A 40 -18.73 13.83 3.16
C LEU A 40 -19.64 12.96 4.03
N ASN A 41 -20.05 11.79 3.51
CA ASN A 41 -20.91 10.84 4.20
C ASN A 41 -20.24 9.47 4.26
N PHE A 42 -20.70 8.64 5.19
CA PHE A 42 -20.34 7.22 5.19
C PHE A 42 -20.93 6.52 3.96
N ILE A 43 -20.08 5.80 3.23
CA ILE A 43 -20.47 5.00 2.08
C ILE A 43 -19.97 3.58 2.34
N PHE A 44 -20.87 2.61 2.33
CA PHE A 44 -20.48 1.22 2.47
C PHE A 44 -19.74 0.76 1.22
N THR A 45 -18.51 0.28 1.39
CA THR A 45 -17.68 -0.25 0.32
C THR A 45 -17.46 -1.75 0.51
N PRO A 46 -17.66 -2.60 -0.53
CA PRO A 46 -17.33 -4.01 -0.45
C PRO A 46 -15.83 -4.23 -0.24
N VAL A 47 -15.47 -5.38 0.33
CA VAL A 47 -14.06 -5.78 0.47
C VAL A 47 -13.52 -6.19 -0.90
N VAL A 48 -12.47 -5.50 -1.35
CA VAL A 48 -11.79 -5.73 -2.65
C VAL A 48 -10.33 -6.18 -2.48
N MET A 49 -9.99 -6.73 -1.31
CA MET A 49 -8.64 -7.22 -1.05
C MET A 49 -8.23 -8.30 -2.06
N GLY A 50 -7.01 -8.21 -2.59
CA GLY A 50 -6.47 -9.12 -3.62
C GLY A 50 -6.82 -8.72 -5.05
N MET A 51 -7.69 -7.73 -5.25
CA MET A 51 -7.99 -7.18 -6.57
C MET A 51 -7.07 -5.99 -6.91
N THR A 52 -6.85 -5.76 -8.19
CA THR A 52 -6.11 -4.60 -8.72
C THR A 52 -7.08 -3.51 -9.16
N LEU A 53 -6.82 -2.27 -8.71
CA LEU A 53 -7.51 -1.09 -9.22
C LEU A 53 -7.07 -0.82 -10.67
N THR A 54 -7.95 -1.04 -11.65
CA THR A 54 -7.63 -0.86 -13.09
C THR A 54 -8.18 0.43 -13.68
N LEU A 55 -9.18 1.04 -13.03
CA LEU A 55 -9.71 2.34 -13.44
C LEU A 55 -10.00 3.21 -12.22
N LEU A 56 -9.55 4.46 -12.29
CA LEU A 56 -9.97 5.55 -11.42
C LEU A 56 -10.46 6.69 -12.30
N THR A 57 -11.67 7.19 -12.03
CA THR A 57 -12.23 8.34 -12.74
C THR A 57 -12.82 9.32 -11.75
N VAL A 58 -12.50 10.60 -11.92
CA VAL A 58 -13.04 11.70 -11.11
C VAL A 58 -13.97 12.52 -11.99
N ASN A 59 -15.23 12.57 -11.61
CA ASN A 59 -16.28 13.34 -12.26
C ASN A 59 -16.88 14.34 -11.27
N VAL A 60 -17.90 15.07 -11.70
CA VAL A 60 -18.73 15.90 -10.82
C VAL A 60 -19.98 15.12 -10.42
N SER A 61 -20.45 15.32 -9.19
CA SER A 61 -21.71 14.79 -8.65
C SER A 61 -22.93 15.34 -9.40
N THR A 62 -24.10 14.71 -9.21
CA THR A 62 -25.35 15.13 -9.89
C THR A 62 -25.81 16.53 -9.51
N ASP A 63 -25.50 16.97 -8.29
CA ASP A 63 -25.75 18.32 -7.80
C ASP A 63 -24.73 19.36 -8.32
N MET A 64 -23.71 18.92 -9.06
CA MET A 64 -22.60 19.72 -9.60
C MET A 64 -21.73 20.43 -8.55
N ARG A 65 -21.86 20.10 -7.26
CA ARG A 65 -21.16 20.79 -6.16
C ARG A 65 -19.98 20.01 -5.62
N HIS A 66 -20.00 18.69 -5.81
CA HIS A 66 -19.01 17.79 -5.26
C HIS A 66 -18.33 16.96 -6.35
N HIS A 67 -17.19 16.38 -6.01
CA HIS A 67 -16.59 15.37 -6.88
C HIS A 67 -17.27 14.02 -6.68
N ARG A 68 -17.28 13.22 -7.74
CA ARG A 68 -17.72 11.83 -7.75
C ARG A 68 -16.57 10.96 -8.24
N VAL A 69 -16.15 9.99 -7.44
CA VAL A 69 -15.05 9.08 -7.78
C VAL A 69 -15.60 7.70 -8.14
N ARG A 70 -15.19 7.17 -9.29
CA ARG A 70 -15.46 5.80 -9.72
C ARG A 70 -14.17 5.00 -9.69
N LEU A 71 -14.21 3.84 -9.05
CA LEU A 71 -13.11 2.89 -8.94
C LEU A 71 -13.57 1.55 -9.55
N LEU A 72 -12.72 0.92 -10.35
CA LEU A 72 -12.94 -0.43 -10.87
C LEU A 72 -11.81 -1.36 -10.42
N PHE A 73 -12.17 -2.42 -9.71
CA PHE A 73 -11.25 -3.44 -9.26
C PHE A 73 -11.45 -4.72 -10.08
N GLN A 74 -10.35 -5.34 -10.50
CA GLN A 74 -10.34 -6.60 -11.26
C GLN A 74 -9.39 -7.61 -10.60
N ASP A 75 -9.62 -8.91 -10.79
CA ASP A 75 -8.76 -9.94 -10.22
C ASP A 75 -7.33 -9.86 -10.77
N SER A 76 -6.34 -10.14 -9.91
CA SER A 76 -4.90 -10.05 -10.21
C SER A 76 -4.23 -11.43 -10.18
N PRO A 77 -3.21 -11.71 -11.04
CA PRO A 77 -2.77 -10.92 -12.19
C PRO A 77 -3.69 -11.13 -13.39
N MET A 78 -3.84 -10.11 -14.23
CA MET A 78 -4.54 -10.27 -15.50
C MET A 78 -3.80 -11.32 -16.34
N VAL A 79 -4.43 -12.48 -16.55
CA VAL A 79 -3.85 -13.53 -17.38
C VAL A 79 -3.66 -12.98 -18.79
N LYS A 80 -2.40 -12.80 -19.20
CA LYS A 80 -2.02 -12.29 -20.53
C LYS A 80 -2.85 -13.01 -21.60
N GLY A 81 -3.62 -12.24 -22.38
CA GLY A 81 -4.40 -12.75 -23.51
C GLY A 81 -5.92 -12.85 -23.28
N ARG A 82 -6.42 -12.71 -22.04
CA ARG A 82 -7.87 -12.52 -21.84
C ARG A 82 -8.22 -11.05 -22.01
N ARG A 83 -9.08 -10.74 -23.00
CA ARG A 83 -9.70 -9.41 -23.09
C ARG A 83 -10.45 -9.15 -21.77
N PRO A 84 -10.41 -7.93 -21.22
CA PRO A 84 -11.26 -7.58 -20.09
C PRO A 84 -12.70 -7.81 -20.54
N ARG A 85 -13.32 -8.88 -20.06
CA ARG A 85 -14.76 -9.05 -20.20
C ARG A 85 -15.32 -7.92 -19.34
N ASN A 86 -15.96 -6.93 -19.97
CA ASN A 86 -16.44 -5.68 -19.36
C ASN A 86 -17.31 -5.84 -18.09
N GLU A 87 -17.62 -7.07 -17.68
CA GLU A 87 -18.50 -7.44 -16.57
C GLU A 87 -17.76 -8.11 -15.39
N GLN A 88 -16.46 -8.39 -15.50
CA GLN A 88 -15.68 -9.07 -14.44
C GLN A 88 -14.88 -8.06 -13.61
N GLY A 89 -15.55 -7.34 -12.72
CA GLY A 89 -14.89 -6.46 -11.77
C GLY A 89 -15.84 -5.83 -10.76
N VAL A 90 -15.31 -5.44 -9.61
CA VAL A 90 -16.06 -4.74 -8.56
C VAL A 90 -15.95 -3.24 -8.83
N GLN A 91 -17.08 -2.62 -9.14
CA GLN A 91 -17.17 -1.18 -9.30
C GLN A 91 -17.61 -0.53 -7.98
N ILE A 92 -16.84 0.46 -7.52
CA ILE A 92 -17.18 1.29 -6.36
C ILE A 92 -17.38 2.73 -6.83
N VAL A 93 -18.46 3.36 -6.37
CA VAL A 93 -18.74 4.78 -6.63
C VAL A 93 -18.81 5.49 -5.30
N LEU A 94 -18.01 6.55 -5.17
CA LEU A 94 -17.98 7.43 -4.00
C LEU A 94 -18.53 8.78 -4.43
N ASP A 95 -19.65 9.18 -3.83
CA ASP A 95 -20.38 10.43 -4.11
C ASP A 95 -21.19 10.81 -2.86
N PRO A 96 -21.02 12.00 -2.25
CA PRO A 96 -20.10 13.09 -2.62
C PRO A 96 -18.69 12.96 -2.01
N VAL A 97 -17.68 13.32 -2.79
CA VAL A 97 -16.24 13.33 -2.42
C VAL A 97 -15.77 14.73 -2.09
N HIS A 98 -15.13 14.88 -0.95
CA HIS A 98 -14.47 16.10 -0.49
C HIS A 98 -13.05 16.23 -1.05
N SER A 99 -12.25 15.15 -1.04
CA SER A 99 -10.88 15.19 -1.58
C SER A 99 -10.37 13.83 -2.02
N VAL A 100 -9.48 13.84 -3.02
CA VAL A 100 -8.73 12.67 -3.50
C VAL A 100 -7.24 13.00 -3.41
N ARG A 101 -6.44 12.13 -2.79
CA ARG A 101 -5.00 12.33 -2.63
C ARG A 101 -4.25 11.03 -2.85
N LEU A 102 -3.06 11.14 -3.44
CA LEU A 102 -2.06 10.07 -3.49
C LEU A 102 -0.98 10.39 -2.47
N LEU A 103 -0.65 9.44 -1.60
CA LEU A 103 0.34 9.59 -0.54
C LEU A 103 1.38 8.48 -0.68
N ASP A 104 2.60 8.72 -0.23
CA ASP A 104 3.58 7.63 -0.09
C ASP A 104 3.06 6.57 0.89
N TRP A 105 3.41 5.30 0.71
CA TRP A 105 2.97 4.23 1.61
C TRP A 105 3.43 4.43 3.07
N TRP A 106 4.58 5.10 3.26
CA TRP A 106 5.16 5.43 4.56
C TRP A 106 4.72 6.81 5.06
N HIS A 107 3.80 7.48 4.37
CA HIS A 107 3.38 8.82 4.73
C HIS A 107 2.82 8.83 6.17
N PRO A 108 3.23 9.77 7.04
CA PRO A 108 2.94 9.74 8.49
C PRO A 108 1.44 9.84 8.85
N GLN A 109 0.62 10.14 7.86
CA GLN A 109 -0.83 10.22 7.95
C GLN A 109 -1.56 8.88 7.77
N TYR A 110 -0.82 7.79 7.55
CA TYR A 110 -1.31 6.43 7.39
C TYR A 110 -0.89 5.56 8.60
N PRO A 111 -1.73 4.64 9.10
CA PRO A 111 -3.10 4.37 8.65
C PRO A 111 -4.12 5.41 9.10
N PHE A 112 -3.75 6.33 10.01
CA PHE A 112 -4.66 7.30 10.59
C PHE A 112 -4.07 8.72 10.62
N SER A 113 -4.85 9.67 10.11
CA SER A 113 -4.73 11.09 10.47
C SER A 113 -6.04 11.81 10.23
N ASN A 114 -6.79 11.99 11.31
CA ASN A 114 -6.93 13.28 11.97
C ASN A 114 -7.78 13.05 13.23
N ARG A 115 -7.21 13.38 14.39
CA ARG A 115 -7.98 13.69 15.60
C ARG A 115 -8.44 15.13 15.44
N THR A 116 -9.62 15.37 14.90
CA THR A 116 -10.45 16.58 15.05
C THR A 116 -11.69 16.43 14.22
#